data_AF-A0A095UM84-F1
#
_entry.id   AF-A0A095UM84-F1
#
_cell.length_a   1.000
_cell.length_b   1.000
_cell.length_c   1.000
_cell.angle_alpha   90.00
_cell.angle_beta   90.00
_cell.angle_gamma   90.00
#
_symmetry.space_group_name_H-M   'P 1'
#
loop_
_entity.id
_entity.type
_entity.pdbx_description
1 polymer ?
#
loop_
_entity_poly.entity_id
_entity_poly.type
_entity_poly.pdbx_seq_one_letter_code
_entity_poly.pdbx_strand_id
1 'polypeptide(L)'
;MKPYLASTTCIDWKHPAVQDKARQLALGIDGDKDIARHCFEFVRDEISHSWDARQNPVTCTASQVLEHGTGYCYAKSHLLAALLRANGIPAGLCYQRLTITDEPPYCLHGLNAIYLQEYGWYRVDPRGNKKGVNALFLPPHEKLAFSTVGKGEADLPEIWAEPLPQIVRLLESATTFQEVADNLPDVALVSQLAEAASKQPLPPPIDARLRKKSLARLKIGKWVRGGLQRLHLLPPAMEMVSNNPFQWRLYRKGDVYFFEADCQYGGVAKITLDEDQVRSYQQFGEAYLEQLRRELDVPFPCE
;
A
#
# COMPACT_ATOMS: atom_id res chain seq x y z
N MET A 1 -2.21 6.83 13.63
CA MET A 1 -3.68 6.94 13.79
C MET A 1 -4.33 8.04 12.96
N LYS A 2 -3.84 9.30 12.94
CA LYS A 2 -4.49 10.40 12.17
C LYS A 2 -4.85 10.07 10.71
N PRO A 3 -4.00 9.40 9.90
CA PRO A 3 -4.37 9.03 8.53
C PRO A 3 -5.57 8.08 8.45
N TYR A 4 -5.70 7.17 9.41
CA TYR A 4 -6.79 6.18 9.50
C TYR A 4 -8.08 6.75 10.08
N LEU A 5 -8.14 8.06 10.33
CA LEU A 5 -9.35 8.82 10.69
C LEU A 5 -9.68 9.88 9.63
N ALA A 6 -8.77 10.13 8.68
CA ALA A 6 -8.96 11.16 7.68
C ALA A 6 -10.07 10.79 6.69
N SER A 7 -10.83 11.81 6.28
CA SER A 7 -11.73 11.72 5.12
C SER A 7 -10.89 11.97 3.87
N THR A 8 -11.07 11.15 2.85
CA THR A 8 -10.38 11.26 1.56
C THR A 8 -11.41 11.17 0.43
N THR A 9 -10.96 11.19 -0.84
CA THR A 9 -11.86 11.14 -2.00
C THR A 9 -12.72 9.87 -2.01
N CYS A 10 -12.14 8.69 -1.75
CA CYS A 10 -12.88 7.43 -1.76
C CYS A 10 -13.49 7.09 -0.38
N ILE A 11 -12.87 7.54 0.71
CA ILE A 11 -13.35 7.35 2.08
C ILE A 11 -13.92 8.69 2.55
N ASP A 12 -14.95 9.13 1.86
CA ASP A 12 -15.53 10.47 1.96
C ASP A 12 -16.53 10.59 3.10
N TRP A 13 -16.11 10.22 4.32
CA TRP A 13 -16.99 10.14 5.48
C TRP A 13 -17.61 11.48 5.89
N LYS A 14 -17.04 12.62 5.46
CA LYS A 14 -17.63 13.94 5.62
C LYS A 14 -18.85 14.19 4.72
N HIS A 15 -19.16 13.29 3.79
CA HIS A 15 -20.38 13.35 3.00
C HIS A 15 -21.61 13.22 3.93
N PRO A 16 -22.62 14.11 3.85
CA PRO A 16 -23.74 14.14 4.81
C PRO A 16 -24.44 12.79 4.98
N ALA A 17 -24.75 12.09 3.88
CA ALA A 17 -25.40 10.77 3.95
C ALA A 17 -24.57 9.72 4.72
N VAL A 18 -23.23 9.77 4.61
CA VAL A 18 -22.34 8.85 5.32
C VAL A 18 -22.29 9.21 6.80
N GLN A 19 -22.21 10.49 7.15
CA GLN A 19 -22.28 10.94 8.55
C GLN A 19 -23.61 10.57 9.20
N ASP A 20 -24.72 10.74 8.49
CA ASP A 20 -26.06 10.41 8.97
C ASP A 20 -26.19 8.91 9.22
N LYS A 21 -25.73 8.09 8.28
CA LYS A 21 -25.71 6.63 8.45
C LYS A 21 -24.81 6.21 9.61
N ALA A 22 -23.62 6.79 9.73
CA ALA A 22 -22.69 6.50 10.82
C ALA A 22 -23.31 6.83 12.19
N ARG A 23 -23.95 7.99 12.33
CA ARG A 23 -24.69 8.37 13.55
C ARG A 23 -25.87 7.45 13.83
N GLN A 24 -26.60 7.04 12.81
CA GLN A 24 -27.71 6.09 12.96
C GLN A 24 -27.22 4.75 13.50
N LEU A 25 -26.10 4.22 12.98
CA LEU A 25 -25.54 2.94 13.38
C LEU A 25 -24.97 2.95 14.80
N ALA A 26 -24.53 4.12 15.28
CA ALA A 26 -23.99 4.32 16.63
C ALA A 26 -25.06 4.75 17.67
N LEU A 27 -26.32 4.94 17.26
CA LEU A 27 -27.35 5.50 18.13
C LEU A 27 -27.62 4.60 19.35
N GLY A 28 -27.37 5.14 20.55
CA GLY A 28 -27.58 4.43 21.82
C GLY A 28 -26.51 3.39 22.15
N ILE A 29 -25.33 3.47 21.52
CA ILE A 29 -24.20 2.55 21.73
C ILE A 29 -22.99 3.36 22.20
N ASP A 30 -22.42 2.98 23.34
CA ASP A 30 -21.33 3.73 23.97
C ASP A 30 -19.93 3.14 23.68
N GLY A 31 -19.83 1.97 23.06
CA GLY A 31 -18.57 1.24 22.88
C GLY A 31 -18.12 1.12 21.42
N ASP A 32 -16.88 1.51 21.15
CA ASP A 32 -16.24 1.41 19.81
C ASP A 32 -16.36 0.01 19.19
N LYS A 33 -16.23 -1.05 20.00
CA LYS A 33 -16.36 -2.44 19.53
C LYS A 33 -17.76 -2.73 18.98
N ASP A 34 -18.80 -2.27 19.67
CA ASP A 34 -20.19 -2.52 19.27
C ASP A 34 -20.60 -1.62 18.11
N ILE A 35 -20.15 -0.37 18.08
CA ILE A 35 -20.29 0.51 16.92
C ILE A 35 -19.60 -0.09 15.69
N ALA A 36 -18.37 -0.60 15.85
CA ALA A 36 -17.63 -1.24 14.78
C ALA A 36 -18.33 -2.50 14.26
N ARG A 37 -18.88 -3.33 15.16
CA ARG A 37 -19.70 -4.49 14.81
C ARG A 37 -20.92 -4.08 13.99
N HIS A 38 -21.67 -3.07 14.43
CA HIS A 38 -22.87 -2.61 13.72
C HIS A 38 -22.54 -2.03 12.34
N CYS A 39 -21.45 -1.26 12.23
CA CYS A 39 -20.98 -0.78 10.93
C CYS A 39 -20.59 -1.93 10.00
N PHE A 40 -19.86 -2.91 10.53
CA PHE A 40 -19.45 -4.10 9.79
C PHE A 40 -20.65 -4.92 9.32
N GLU A 41 -21.60 -5.24 10.21
CA GLU A 41 -22.80 -6.02 9.89
C GLU A 41 -23.67 -5.30 8.87
N PHE A 42 -23.87 -3.97 9.01
CA PHE A 42 -24.58 -3.18 8.02
C PHE A 42 -23.94 -3.30 6.62
N VAL A 43 -22.63 -3.08 6.49
CA VAL A 43 -21.98 -3.18 5.18
C VAL A 43 -21.95 -4.61 4.66
N ARG A 44 -21.79 -5.61 5.53
CA ARG A 44 -21.80 -7.02 5.16
C ARG A 44 -23.15 -7.47 4.63
N ASP A 45 -24.22 -7.11 5.32
CA ASP A 45 -25.54 -7.72 5.15
C ASP A 45 -26.52 -6.85 4.34
N GLU A 46 -26.43 -5.52 4.44
CA GLU A 46 -27.37 -4.59 3.79
C GLU A 46 -26.86 -4.02 2.47
N ILE A 47 -25.54 -4.09 2.22
CA ILE A 47 -24.94 -3.66 0.95
C ILE A 47 -24.71 -4.88 0.07
N SER A 48 -25.28 -4.91 -1.13
CA SER A 48 -25.13 -6.04 -2.04
C SER A 48 -23.71 -6.14 -2.61
N HIS A 49 -23.19 -7.36 -2.76
CA HIS A 49 -21.96 -7.58 -3.52
C HIS A 49 -22.26 -7.52 -5.02
N SER A 50 -21.68 -6.57 -5.76
CA SER A 50 -22.08 -6.28 -7.15
C SER A 50 -22.00 -7.48 -8.09
N TRP A 51 -20.98 -8.35 -7.95
CA TRP A 51 -20.88 -9.59 -8.74
C TRP A 51 -21.99 -10.59 -8.43
N ASP A 52 -22.32 -10.78 -7.15
CA ASP A 52 -23.31 -11.79 -6.76
C ASP A 52 -24.72 -11.37 -7.18
N ALA A 53 -25.01 -10.08 -7.00
CA ALA A 53 -26.30 -9.48 -7.34
C ALA A 53 -26.40 -9.06 -8.81
N ARG A 54 -25.28 -9.09 -9.57
CA ARG A 54 -25.16 -8.62 -10.96
C ARG A 54 -25.66 -7.19 -11.15
N GLN A 55 -25.22 -6.29 -10.27
CA GLN A 55 -25.75 -4.92 -10.15
C GLN A 55 -24.78 -3.85 -10.65
N ASN A 56 -25.35 -2.83 -11.27
CA ASN A 56 -24.70 -1.57 -11.66
C ASN A 56 -25.39 -0.40 -10.89
N PRO A 57 -24.79 0.80 -10.81
CA PRO A 57 -23.50 1.19 -11.39
C PRO A 57 -22.31 0.56 -10.64
N VAL A 58 -21.11 0.63 -11.23
CA VAL A 58 -19.87 0.39 -10.50
C VAL A 58 -19.67 1.55 -9.52
N THR A 59 -19.53 1.23 -8.24
CA THR A 59 -19.33 2.22 -7.17
C THR A 59 -17.87 2.28 -6.75
N CYS A 60 -17.39 3.48 -6.44
CA CYS A 60 -16.01 3.70 -5.98
C CYS A 60 -15.96 4.38 -4.61
N THR A 61 -16.65 5.51 -4.43
CA THR A 61 -16.62 6.23 -3.14
C THR A 61 -17.56 5.62 -2.11
N ALA A 62 -17.31 5.86 -0.83
CA ALA A 62 -18.20 5.40 0.24
C ALA A 62 -19.62 5.96 0.08
N SER A 63 -19.76 7.24 -0.27
CA SER A 63 -21.06 7.85 -0.57
C SER A 63 -21.81 7.15 -1.71
N GLN A 64 -21.14 6.82 -2.82
CA GLN A 64 -21.75 6.09 -3.94
C GLN A 64 -22.22 4.69 -3.54
N VAL A 65 -21.42 3.96 -2.76
CA VAL A 65 -21.77 2.63 -2.26
C VAL A 65 -23.02 2.71 -1.38
N LEU A 66 -23.09 3.72 -0.52
CA LEU A 66 -24.24 3.95 0.36
C LEU A 66 -25.50 4.35 -0.42
N GLU A 67 -25.36 5.21 -1.42
CA GLU A 67 -26.46 5.67 -2.28
C GLU A 67 -27.05 4.52 -3.11
N HIS A 68 -26.21 3.71 -3.74
CA HIS A 68 -26.65 2.65 -4.65
C HIS A 68 -26.87 1.30 -3.95
N GLY A 69 -26.44 1.15 -2.70
CA GLY A 69 -26.61 -0.09 -1.93
C GLY A 69 -25.84 -1.28 -2.50
N THR A 70 -24.81 -1.04 -3.29
CA THR A 70 -24.03 -2.09 -3.96
C THR A 70 -22.56 -1.72 -4.10
N GLY A 71 -21.68 -2.72 -4.07
CA GLY A 71 -20.26 -2.54 -4.36
C GLY A 71 -19.50 -3.86 -4.44
N TYR A 72 -18.36 -3.84 -5.12
CA TYR A 72 -17.34 -4.90 -4.99
C TYR A 72 -16.71 -4.87 -3.59
N CYS A 73 -16.00 -5.93 -3.21
CA CYS A 73 -15.28 -6.00 -1.93
C CYS A 73 -14.42 -4.76 -1.64
N TYR A 74 -13.81 -4.16 -2.67
CA TYR A 74 -13.08 -2.89 -2.59
C TYR A 74 -13.97 -1.72 -2.11
N ALA A 75 -15.02 -1.41 -2.87
CA ALA A 75 -15.89 -0.27 -2.60
C ALA A 75 -16.66 -0.45 -1.28
N LYS A 76 -17.09 -1.69 -0.98
CA LYS A 76 -17.65 -2.04 0.33
C LYS A 76 -16.68 -1.76 1.47
N SER A 77 -15.39 -2.06 1.28
CA SER A 77 -14.35 -1.72 2.27
C SER A 77 -14.13 -0.21 2.42
N HIS A 78 -14.34 0.58 1.36
CA HIS A 78 -14.33 2.04 1.43
C HIS A 78 -15.49 2.56 2.30
N LEU A 79 -16.70 2.03 2.11
CA LEU A 79 -17.86 2.38 2.94
C LEU A 79 -17.66 2.00 4.40
N LEU A 80 -17.19 0.78 4.68
CA LEU A 80 -16.95 0.37 6.06
C LEU A 80 -15.91 1.28 6.73
N ALA A 81 -14.79 1.57 6.05
CA ALA A 81 -13.80 2.52 6.56
C ALA A 81 -14.42 3.91 6.83
N ALA A 82 -15.28 4.40 5.94
CA ALA A 82 -15.90 5.71 6.09
C ALA A 82 -16.85 5.76 7.31
N LEU A 83 -17.69 4.74 7.50
CA LEU A 83 -18.62 4.66 8.63
C LEU A 83 -17.89 4.56 9.98
N LEU A 84 -16.80 3.78 10.03
CA LEU A 84 -15.95 3.67 11.23
C LEU A 84 -15.25 5.00 11.55
N ARG A 85 -14.63 5.62 10.54
CA ARG A 85 -13.92 6.90 10.69
C ARG A 85 -14.84 8.04 11.10
N ALA A 86 -16.07 8.08 10.58
CA ALA A 86 -17.09 9.04 11.01
C ALA A 86 -17.45 8.91 12.50
N ASN A 87 -17.35 7.71 13.05
CA ASN A 87 -17.54 7.43 14.48
C ASN A 87 -16.25 7.56 15.30
N GLY A 88 -15.15 8.06 14.72
CA GLY A 88 -13.88 8.24 15.42
C GLY A 88 -13.06 6.96 15.62
N ILE A 89 -13.45 5.86 14.99
CA ILE A 89 -12.77 4.56 15.09
C ILE A 89 -11.74 4.47 13.96
N PRO A 90 -10.42 4.33 14.26
CA PRO A 90 -9.41 4.23 13.22
C PRO A 90 -9.61 2.96 12.40
N ALA A 91 -9.71 3.13 11.08
CA ALA A 91 -9.93 2.03 10.14
C ALA A 91 -9.03 2.17 8.93
N GLY A 92 -8.40 1.07 8.53
CA GLY A 92 -7.60 0.96 7.32
C GLY A 92 -8.21 -0.02 6.32
N LEU A 93 -7.68 0.02 5.11
CA LEU A 93 -7.92 -0.95 4.06
C LEU A 93 -6.82 -2.01 4.13
N CYS A 94 -7.17 -3.26 3.90
CA CYS A 94 -6.24 -4.37 3.76
C CYS A 94 -6.59 -5.14 2.49
N TYR A 95 -5.63 -5.90 1.99
CA TYR A 95 -5.85 -6.70 0.79
C TYR A 95 -5.32 -8.12 0.97
N GLN A 96 -6.06 -9.07 0.42
CA GLN A 96 -5.60 -10.42 0.18
C GLN A 96 -5.33 -10.58 -1.31
N ARG A 97 -4.31 -11.37 -1.66
CA ARG A 97 -4.10 -11.87 -3.01
C ARG A 97 -4.63 -13.30 -3.08
N LEU A 98 -5.63 -13.54 -3.92
CA LEU A 98 -6.37 -14.80 -3.98
C LEU A 98 -6.51 -15.27 -5.43
N THR A 99 -6.91 -16.53 -5.60
CA THR A 99 -7.38 -17.09 -6.87
C THR A 99 -8.90 -17.24 -6.85
N ILE A 100 -9.56 -17.17 -8.01
CA ILE A 100 -11.00 -17.45 -8.13
C ILE A 100 -11.27 -18.94 -8.34
N THR A 101 -10.33 -19.65 -8.97
CA THR A 101 -10.48 -21.04 -9.43
C THR A 101 -9.43 -21.99 -8.85
N ASP A 102 -8.82 -21.65 -7.71
CA ASP A 102 -7.69 -22.36 -7.08
C ASP A 102 -6.40 -22.43 -7.95
N GLU A 103 -6.43 -21.77 -9.10
CA GLU A 103 -5.37 -21.66 -10.10
C GLU A 103 -5.32 -20.20 -10.59
N PRO A 104 -4.17 -19.74 -11.13
CA PRO A 104 -4.07 -18.40 -11.71
C PRO A 104 -5.11 -18.15 -12.82
N PRO A 105 -5.54 -16.89 -13.05
CA PRO A 105 -4.95 -15.65 -12.54
C PRO A 105 -5.30 -15.33 -11.09
N TYR A 106 -4.45 -14.52 -10.45
CA TYR A 106 -4.69 -14.00 -9.11
C TYR A 106 -5.35 -12.63 -9.19
N CYS A 107 -6.06 -12.27 -8.13
CA CYS A 107 -6.63 -10.96 -7.95
C CYS A 107 -6.54 -10.51 -6.49
N LEU A 108 -6.62 -9.20 -6.29
CA LEU A 108 -6.80 -8.62 -4.97
C LEU A 108 -8.22 -8.83 -4.46
N HIS A 109 -8.37 -9.00 -3.17
CA HIS A 109 -9.62 -8.95 -2.45
C HIS A 109 -9.52 -7.88 -1.36
N GLY A 110 -10.49 -6.96 -1.31
CA GLY A 110 -10.51 -5.85 -0.37
C GLY A 110 -11.20 -6.20 0.94
N LEU A 111 -10.55 -5.84 2.06
CA LEU A 111 -11.08 -5.96 3.41
C LEU A 111 -10.62 -4.76 4.27
N ASN A 112 -10.91 -4.77 5.57
CA ASN A 112 -10.54 -3.70 6.49
C ASN A 112 -9.74 -4.20 7.68
N ALA A 113 -8.92 -3.32 8.26
CA ALA A 113 -8.42 -3.45 9.62
C ALA A 113 -9.03 -2.36 10.49
N ILE A 114 -9.52 -2.72 11.67
CA ILE A 114 -10.14 -1.82 12.65
C ILE A 114 -9.23 -1.78 13.87
N TYR A 115 -8.90 -0.59 14.34
CA TYR A 115 -8.17 -0.44 15.60
C TYR A 115 -9.15 -0.46 16.77
N LEU A 116 -9.12 -1.51 17.57
CA LEU A 116 -9.87 -1.63 18.81
C LEU A 116 -8.89 -1.51 19.98
N GLN A 117 -9.17 -0.64 20.95
CA GLN A 117 -8.22 -0.32 22.03
C GLN A 117 -7.71 -1.57 22.78
N GLU A 118 -8.57 -2.57 22.97
CA GLU A 118 -8.25 -3.82 23.68
C GLU A 118 -7.46 -4.83 22.82
N TYR A 119 -7.62 -4.80 21.50
CA TYR A 119 -7.12 -5.85 20.60
C TYR A 119 -6.07 -5.37 19.58
N GLY A 120 -5.86 -4.06 19.47
CA GLY A 120 -5.06 -3.46 18.41
C GLY A 120 -5.74 -3.53 17.05
N TRP A 121 -4.97 -3.68 15.98
CA TRP A 121 -5.49 -3.85 14.62
C TRP A 121 -6.08 -5.24 14.44
N TYR A 122 -7.36 -5.28 14.08
CA TYR A 122 -8.13 -6.50 13.89
C TYR A 122 -8.78 -6.48 12.50
N ARG A 123 -8.59 -7.54 11.71
CA ARG A 123 -9.12 -7.60 10.34
C ARG A 123 -10.56 -8.08 10.29
N VAL A 124 -11.33 -7.46 9.41
CA VAL A 124 -12.72 -7.81 9.11
C VAL A 124 -12.97 -7.76 7.61
N ASP A 125 -13.89 -8.59 7.14
CA ASP A 125 -14.20 -8.73 5.72
C ASP A 125 -15.67 -8.38 5.42
N PRO A 126 -15.98 -7.14 4.98
CA PRO A 126 -17.35 -6.69 4.80
C PRO A 126 -17.99 -7.20 3.51
N ARG A 127 -17.34 -8.07 2.72
CA ARG A 127 -17.78 -8.47 1.38
C ARG A 127 -19.24 -8.93 1.30
N GLY A 128 -19.71 -9.67 2.31
CA GLY A 128 -21.07 -10.20 2.39
C GLY A 128 -21.13 -11.73 2.33
N ASN A 129 -21.98 -12.32 3.17
CA ASN A 129 -22.09 -13.77 3.28
C ASN A 129 -22.90 -14.38 2.13
N LYS A 130 -22.51 -15.58 1.69
CA LYS A 130 -23.23 -16.40 0.71
C LYS A 130 -22.96 -17.87 0.97
N LYS A 131 -23.56 -18.77 0.20
CA LYS A 131 -23.24 -20.20 0.29
C LYS A 131 -21.72 -20.40 0.13
N GLY A 132 -21.07 -20.96 1.15
CA GLY A 132 -19.62 -21.18 1.18
C GLY A 132 -18.78 -20.01 1.72
N VAL A 133 -19.37 -18.86 2.02
CA VAL A 133 -18.69 -17.67 2.55
C VAL A 133 -19.36 -17.23 3.85
N ASN A 134 -18.59 -17.21 4.94
CA ASN A 134 -19.08 -16.82 6.27
C ASN A 134 -18.04 -16.00 7.03
N ALA A 135 -18.10 -14.68 6.86
CA ALA A 135 -17.32 -13.69 7.59
C ALA A 135 -18.07 -13.21 8.85
N LEU A 136 -17.39 -13.16 9.99
CA LEU A 136 -17.98 -12.81 11.29
C LEU A 136 -17.13 -11.76 12.03
N PHE A 137 -17.77 -11.00 12.91
CA PHE A 137 -17.11 -10.05 13.81
C PHE A 137 -16.89 -10.71 15.17
N LEU A 138 -15.71 -11.29 15.41
CA LEU A 138 -15.40 -12.09 16.61
C LEU A 138 -14.05 -11.72 17.25
N PRO A 139 -13.75 -10.43 17.52
CA PRO A 139 -12.44 -10.06 18.08
C PRO A 139 -12.13 -10.81 19.39
N PRO A 140 -10.88 -11.25 19.60
CA PRO A 140 -9.71 -11.01 18.75
C PRO A 140 -9.56 -11.99 17.57
N HIS A 141 -10.50 -12.93 17.38
CA HIS A 141 -10.41 -13.98 16.36
C HIS A 141 -10.92 -13.49 15.01
N GLU A 142 -10.02 -13.44 14.03
CA GLU A 142 -10.37 -13.09 12.66
C GLU A 142 -11.19 -14.21 12.00
N LYS A 143 -12.35 -13.85 11.44
CA LYS A 143 -13.18 -14.73 10.62
C LYS A 143 -13.48 -14.03 9.30
N LEU A 144 -12.53 -14.09 8.38
CA LEU A 144 -12.59 -13.47 7.05
C LEU A 144 -13.39 -14.34 6.06
N ALA A 145 -13.75 -13.78 4.89
CA ALA A 145 -14.51 -14.51 3.87
C ALA A 145 -13.69 -15.65 3.24
N PHE A 146 -12.38 -15.43 3.09
CA PHE A 146 -11.46 -16.32 2.38
C PHE A 146 -10.20 -16.59 3.20
N SER A 147 -9.64 -17.79 3.02
CA SER A 147 -8.34 -18.20 3.56
C SER A 147 -7.29 -18.21 2.46
N THR A 148 -6.09 -17.72 2.76
CA THR A 148 -4.94 -17.62 1.86
C THR A 148 -4.09 -18.90 1.89
N VAL A 149 -4.70 -20.05 1.63
CA VAL A 149 -4.01 -21.37 1.70
C VAL A 149 -3.44 -21.80 0.35
N GLY A 150 -3.88 -21.20 -0.75
CA GLY A 150 -3.41 -21.51 -2.10
C GLY A 150 -1.96 -21.09 -2.31
N LYS A 151 -1.25 -21.83 -3.16
CA LYS A 151 0.12 -21.47 -3.55
C LYS A 151 0.09 -20.10 -4.23
N GLY A 152 0.86 -19.14 -3.72
CA GLY A 152 0.92 -17.78 -4.26
C GLY A 152 -0.19 -16.85 -3.77
N GLU A 153 -1.16 -17.36 -3.01
CA GLU A 153 -2.07 -16.52 -2.24
C GLU A 153 -1.36 -15.93 -1.03
N ALA A 154 -1.77 -14.75 -0.61
CA ALA A 154 -1.14 -14.06 0.50
C ALA A 154 -2.08 -13.07 1.17
N ASP A 155 -2.00 -12.98 2.49
CA ASP A 155 -2.44 -11.80 3.23
C ASP A 155 -1.36 -10.73 3.09
N LEU A 156 -1.71 -9.56 2.55
CA LEU A 156 -0.76 -8.45 2.52
C LEU A 156 -0.67 -7.83 3.93
N PRO A 157 0.55 -7.64 4.47
CA PRO A 157 0.74 -7.20 5.85
C PRO A 157 0.38 -5.72 6.08
N GLU A 158 0.29 -4.92 5.02
CA GLU A 158 0.08 -3.49 5.15
C GLU A 158 -1.38 -3.14 5.48
N ILE A 159 -1.52 -1.98 6.14
CA ILE A 159 -2.80 -1.34 6.40
C ILE A 159 -2.75 0.00 5.69
N TRP A 160 -3.56 0.17 4.66
CA TRP A 160 -3.58 1.38 3.86
C TRP A 160 -4.61 2.38 4.38
N ALA A 161 -4.22 3.65 4.53
CA ALA A 161 -5.14 4.73 4.88
C ALA A 161 -6.04 5.13 3.70
N GLU A 162 -5.58 4.89 2.47
CA GLU A 162 -6.25 5.21 1.20
C GLU A 162 -6.19 4.01 0.26
N PRO A 163 -7.16 3.83 -0.64
CA PRO A 163 -7.18 2.67 -1.51
C PRO A 163 -6.01 2.63 -2.50
N LEU A 164 -5.62 1.43 -2.91
CA LEU A 164 -4.59 1.27 -3.93
C LEU A 164 -5.02 1.98 -5.23
N PRO A 165 -4.14 2.78 -5.87
CA PRO A 165 -4.50 3.54 -7.06
C PRO A 165 -5.03 2.68 -8.21
N GLN A 166 -4.56 1.43 -8.35
CA GLN A 166 -5.04 0.51 -9.38
C GLN A 166 -6.48 0.06 -9.17
N ILE A 167 -6.92 -0.03 -7.92
CA ILE A 167 -8.31 -0.36 -7.58
C ILE A 167 -9.21 0.84 -7.90
N VAL A 168 -8.80 2.04 -7.50
CA VAL A 168 -9.55 3.28 -7.80
C VAL A 168 -9.72 3.45 -9.30
N ARG A 169 -8.62 3.34 -10.07
CA ARG A 169 -8.67 3.43 -11.54
C ARG A 169 -9.62 2.40 -12.15
N LEU A 170 -9.61 1.16 -11.67
CA LEU A 170 -10.51 0.12 -12.17
C LEU A 170 -11.97 0.50 -11.92
N LEU A 171 -12.31 0.87 -10.68
CA LEU A 171 -13.68 1.19 -10.29
C LEU A 171 -14.23 2.45 -10.98
N GLU A 172 -13.37 3.44 -11.24
CA GLU A 172 -13.76 4.69 -11.91
C GLU A 172 -13.86 4.56 -13.44
N SER A 173 -13.17 3.58 -14.04
CA SER A 173 -13.17 3.38 -15.50
C SER A 173 -14.17 2.33 -15.98
N ALA A 174 -14.50 1.35 -15.13
CA ALA A 174 -15.47 0.32 -15.46
C ALA A 174 -16.90 0.85 -15.39
N THR A 175 -17.71 0.49 -16.38
CA THR A 175 -19.13 0.87 -16.47
C THR A 175 -20.06 -0.21 -15.95
N THR A 176 -19.62 -1.46 -15.95
CA THR A 176 -20.42 -2.60 -15.51
C THR A 176 -19.70 -3.48 -14.49
N PHE A 177 -20.46 -4.18 -13.65
CA PHE A 177 -19.91 -5.16 -12.73
C PHE A 177 -19.10 -6.25 -13.45
N GLN A 178 -19.46 -6.60 -14.69
CA GLN A 178 -18.75 -7.61 -15.48
C GLN A 178 -17.38 -7.10 -15.92
N GLU A 179 -17.29 -5.84 -16.36
CA GLU A 179 -16.00 -5.24 -16.72
C GLU A 179 -15.02 -5.20 -15.55
N VAL A 180 -15.51 -4.99 -14.32
CA VAL A 180 -14.67 -5.11 -13.11
C VAL A 180 -14.18 -6.55 -12.92
N ALA A 181 -15.05 -7.54 -13.08
CA ALA A 181 -14.69 -8.96 -12.92
C ALA A 181 -13.65 -9.41 -13.95
N ASP A 182 -13.75 -8.90 -15.18
CA ASP A 182 -12.86 -9.27 -16.28
C ASP A 182 -11.46 -8.61 -16.13
N ASN A 183 -11.33 -7.58 -15.28
CA ASN A 183 -10.11 -6.77 -15.14
C ASN A 183 -9.64 -6.64 -13.68
N LEU A 184 -9.90 -7.65 -12.85
CA LEU A 184 -9.52 -7.60 -11.44
C LEU A 184 -8.01 -7.36 -11.27
N PRO A 185 -7.60 -6.42 -10.39
CA PRO A 185 -6.21 -6.04 -10.25
C PRO A 185 -5.45 -7.08 -9.43
N ASP A 186 -4.18 -7.29 -9.76
CA ASP A 186 -3.24 -8.14 -9.02
C ASP A 186 -2.04 -7.30 -8.54
N VAL A 187 -1.24 -7.86 -7.64
CA VAL A 187 0.08 -7.32 -7.24
C VAL A 187 1.13 -8.41 -7.27
N ALA A 188 2.34 -8.05 -7.68
CA ALA A 188 3.49 -8.93 -7.57
C ALA A 188 3.97 -8.97 -6.12
N LEU A 189 4.18 -10.18 -5.58
CA LEU A 189 4.77 -10.33 -4.25
C LEU A 189 6.29 -10.16 -4.31
N VAL A 190 6.87 -9.46 -3.33
CA VAL A 190 8.32 -9.24 -3.24
C VAL A 190 9.09 -10.57 -3.20
N SER A 191 8.55 -11.59 -2.54
CA SER A 191 9.13 -12.94 -2.51
C SER A 191 9.22 -13.58 -3.90
N GLN A 192 8.22 -13.37 -4.75
CA GLN A 192 8.19 -13.88 -6.12
C GLN A 192 9.15 -13.10 -7.03
N LEU A 193 9.26 -11.78 -6.84
CA LEU A 193 10.24 -10.96 -7.54
C LEU A 193 11.67 -11.37 -7.18
N ALA A 194 11.93 -11.64 -5.89
CA ALA A 194 13.22 -12.13 -5.41
C ALA A 194 13.55 -13.53 -5.95
N GLU A 195 12.58 -14.45 -5.99
CA GLU A 195 12.77 -15.78 -6.56
C GLU A 195 13.03 -15.72 -8.07
N ALA A 196 12.29 -14.88 -8.81
CA ALA A 196 12.51 -14.67 -10.24
C ALA A 196 13.89 -14.05 -10.52
N ALA A 197 14.31 -13.07 -9.71
CA ALA A 197 15.64 -12.46 -9.81
C ALA A 197 16.75 -13.46 -9.49
N SER A 198 16.56 -14.34 -8.50
CA SER A 198 17.55 -15.37 -8.13
C SER A 198 17.80 -16.42 -9.22
N LYS A 199 16.83 -16.60 -10.14
CA LYS A 199 16.92 -17.54 -11.26
C LYS A 199 17.56 -16.92 -12.51
N GLN A 200 17.83 -15.62 -12.51
CA GLN A 200 18.55 -14.98 -13.61
C GLN A 200 20.07 -15.16 -13.43
N PRO A 201 20.81 -15.48 -14.51
CA PRO A 201 22.27 -15.52 -14.42
C PRO A 201 22.79 -14.14 -14.01
N LEU A 202 23.69 -14.12 -13.03
CA LEU A 202 24.41 -12.91 -12.63
C LEU A 202 24.94 -12.22 -13.91
N PRO A 203 24.70 -10.90 -14.07
CA PRO A 203 25.31 -10.19 -15.18
C PRO A 203 26.82 -10.42 -15.14
N PRO A 204 27.49 -10.57 -16.30
CA PRO A 204 28.93 -10.76 -16.33
C PRO A 204 29.61 -9.62 -15.56
N PRO A 205 30.68 -9.90 -14.78
CA PRO A 205 31.37 -8.86 -14.05
C PRO A 205 31.77 -7.73 -15.00
N ILE A 206 31.28 -6.53 -14.72
CA ILE A 206 31.54 -5.35 -15.53
C ILE A 206 33.04 -5.08 -15.44
N ASP A 207 33.74 -5.16 -16.58
CA ASP A 207 35.15 -4.79 -16.66
C ASP A 207 35.27 -3.26 -16.46
N ALA A 208 35.66 -2.88 -15.24
CA ALA A 208 35.83 -1.51 -14.80
C ALA A 208 36.87 -0.70 -15.61
N ARG A 209 37.58 -1.32 -16.56
CA ARG A 209 38.57 -0.64 -17.41
C ARG A 209 37.97 0.04 -18.65
N LEU A 210 36.74 -0.27 -19.04
CA LEU A 210 36.21 0.14 -20.35
C LEU A 210 35.37 1.43 -20.40
N ARG A 211 34.99 2.05 -19.27
CA ARG A 211 34.19 3.29 -19.28
C ARG A 211 34.97 4.55 -18.91
N LYS A 212 36.13 4.75 -19.54
CA LYS A 212 36.87 6.03 -19.50
C LYS A 212 36.43 7.07 -20.54
N LYS A 213 35.26 6.91 -21.19
CA LYS A 213 34.80 7.86 -22.21
C LYS A 213 33.49 8.56 -21.83
N SER A 214 33.70 9.79 -21.35
CA SER A 214 32.88 11.00 -21.52
C SER A 214 31.38 10.92 -21.23
N LEU A 215 31.02 11.12 -19.96
CA LEU A 215 29.89 11.99 -19.62
C LEU A 215 30.49 13.34 -19.19
N ALA A 216 30.16 14.42 -19.89
CA ALA A 216 30.54 15.77 -19.49
C ALA A 216 29.81 16.12 -18.18
N ARG A 217 30.48 15.94 -17.04
CA ARG A 217 29.92 16.22 -15.71
C ARG A 217 30.45 17.55 -15.17
N LEU A 218 29.55 18.45 -14.79
CA LEU A 218 29.89 19.76 -14.22
C LEU A 218 30.62 19.60 -12.88
N LYS A 219 31.75 20.28 -12.70
CA LYS A 219 32.42 20.40 -11.40
C LYS A 219 31.66 21.43 -10.55
N ILE A 220 30.95 20.98 -9.51
CA ILE A 220 30.23 21.86 -8.59
C ILE A 220 31.20 22.45 -7.54
N GLY A 221 31.39 23.76 -7.59
CA GLY A 221 32.15 24.53 -6.60
C GLY A 221 31.50 24.54 -5.21
N LYS A 222 32.31 24.72 -4.16
CA LYS A 222 31.90 24.66 -2.74
C LYS A 222 30.71 25.57 -2.38
N TRP A 223 30.53 26.68 -3.12
CA TRP A 223 29.43 27.64 -2.96
C TRP A 223 28.06 27.11 -3.42
N VAL A 224 28.04 26.34 -4.52
CA VAL A 224 26.80 25.77 -5.09
C VAL A 224 26.26 24.65 -4.19
N ARG A 225 27.12 23.96 -3.44
CA ARG A 225 26.73 22.92 -2.45
C ARG A 225 25.84 23.47 -1.34
N GLY A 226 26.21 24.62 -0.79
CA GLY A 226 25.41 25.29 0.24
C GLY A 226 24.08 25.81 -0.31
N GLY A 227 24.01 26.15 -1.60
CA GLY A 227 22.79 26.55 -2.28
C GLY A 227 21.81 25.40 -2.47
N LEU A 228 22.27 24.23 -2.93
CA LEU A 228 21.43 23.06 -3.16
C LEU A 228 20.78 22.52 -1.87
N GLN A 229 21.51 22.53 -0.75
CA GLN A 229 20.95 22.17 0.56
C GLN A 229 19.95 23.20 1.09
N ARG A 230 20.19 24.50 0.86
CA ARG A 230 19.25 25.57 1.28
C ARG A 230 17.99 25.65 0.43
N LEU A 231 18.03 25.15 -0.81
CA LEU A 231 16.91 25.15 -1.75
C LEU A 231 16.04 23.88 -1.66
N HIS A 232 16.28 22.98 -0.70
CA HIS A 232 15.55 21.70 -0.53
C HIS A 232 15.55 20.79 -1.77
N LEU A 233 16.57 20.90 -2.62
CA LEU A 233 16.74 20.04 -3.80
C LEU A 233 17.40 18.69 -3.46
N LEU A 234 17.69 18.44 -2.19
CA LEU A 234 18.17 17.17 -1.65
C LEU A 234 17.24 16.74 -0.50
N PRO A 235 16.88 15.44 -0.40
CA PRO A 235 16.11 14.94 0.73
C PRO A 235 16.83 15.18 2.07
N PRO A 236 16.09 15.32 3.19
CA PRO A 236 16.66 15.63 4.51
C PRO A 236 17.70 14.63 5.04
N ALA A 237 17.67 13.38 4.53
CA ALA A 237 18.54 12.30 4.95
C ALA A 237 19.87 12.21 4.17
N MET A 238 20.15 13.17 3.28
CA MET A 238 21.23 13.09 2.29
C MET A 238 22.33 14.13 2.53
N GLU A 239 23.58 13.67 2.65
CA GLU A 239 24.76 14.51 2.85
C GLU A 239 25.76 14.35 1.70
N MET A 240 26.25 15.44 1.10
CA MET A 240 27.29 15.37 0.07
C MET A 240 28.68 15.25 0.72
N VAL A 241 29.33 14.10 0.55
CA VAL A 241 30.57 13.74 1.28
C VAL A 241 31.85 13.76 0.45
N SER A 242 31.77 13.69 -0.88
CA SER A 242 32.95 13.74 -1.77
C SER A 242 32.64 14.39 -3.11
N ASN A 243 33.68 14.89 -3.79
CA ASN A 243 33.62 15.35 -5.18
C ASN A 243 34.36 14.43 -6.15
N ASN A 244 35.05 13.43 -5.60
CA ASN A 244 35.73 12.43 -6.39
C ASN A 244 34.74 11.30 -6.64
N PRO A 245 34.45 10.97 -7.92
CA PRO A 245 33.46 9.98 -8.28
C PRO A 245 33.86 8.61 -7.75
N PHE A 246 32.89 7.90 -7.20
CA PHE A 246 33.05 6.59 -6.57
C PHE A 246 31.75 5.80 -6.81
N GLN A 247 31.85 4.55 -7.28
CA GLN A 247 30.67 3.78 -7.73
C GLN A 247 29.57 3.72 -6.67
N TRP A 248 29.84 3.07 -5.55
CA TRP A 248 29.06 3.16 -4.31
C TRP A 248 29.75 2.34 -3.22
N ARG A 249 29.47 2.62 -1.94
CA ARG A 249 29.86 1.76 -0.81
C ARG A 249 28.80 1.75 0.26
N LEU A 250 28.58 0.58 0.82
CA LEU A 250 27.90 0.41 2.10
C LEU A 250 28.95 0.09 3.17
N TYR A 251 28.91 0.78 4.30
CA TYR A 251 29.79 0.49 5.42
C TYR A 251 29.12 0.78 6.77
N ARG A 252 29.57 0.09 7.81
CA ARG A 252 29.11 0.26 9.19
C ARG A 252 30.13 1.06 9.99
N LYS A 253 29.67 2.00 10.82
CA LYS A 253 30.52 2.67 11.84
C LYS A 253 29.72 2.80 13.13
N GLY A 254 30.11 2.06 14.16
CA GLY A 254 29.28 1.88 15.36
C GLY A 254 28.04 1.04 15.02
N ASP A 255 26.86 1.45 15.50
CA ASP A 255 25.58 0.78 15.23
C ASP A 255 24.81 1.38 14.05
N VAL A 256 25.49 2.21 13.25
CA VAL A 256 24.90 2.94 12.14
C VAL A 256 25.51 2.49 10.82
N TYR A 257 24.66 2.28 9.83
CA TYR A 257 25.05 1.92 8.47
C TYR A 257 24.95 3.12 7.53
N PHE A 258 25.89 3.18 6.60
CA PHE A 258 26.05 4.31 5.69
C PHE A 258 26.14 3.82 4.25
N PHE A 259 25.26 4.33 3.41
CA PHE A 259 25.29 4.12 1.97
C PHE A 259 25.81 5.38 1.28
N GLU A 260 26.84 5.23 0.45
CA GLU A 260 27.42 6.32 -0.33
C GLU A 260 27.35 5.99 -1.83
N ALA A 261 26.85 6.91 -2.67
CA ALA A 261 26.74 6.71 -4.12
C ALA A 261 26.91 8.02 -4.92
N ASP A 262 27.31 7.89 -6.19
CA ASP A 262 27.46 9.01 -7.14
C ASP A 262 26.11 9.71 -7.41
N CYS A 263 26.03 11.02 -7.20
CA CYS A 263 24.83 11.80 -7.48
C CYS A 263 24.80 12.31 -8.94
N GLN A 264 23.63 12.39 -9.58
CA GLN A 264 23.53 12.92 -10.95
C GLN A 264 24.06 14.35 -11.11
N TYR A 265 24.08 15.13 -10.02
CA TYR A 265 24.58 16.50 -10.00
C TYR A 265 26.11 16.58 -9.79
N GLY A 266 26.79 15.44 -9.61
CA GLY A 266 28.24 15.36 -9.41
C GLY A 266 28.64 15.29 -7.93
N GLY A 267 29.57 14.38 -7.62
CA GLY A 267 30.01 14.06 -6.25
C GLY A 267 29.29 12.86 -5.66
N VAL A 268 29.60 12.53 -4.41
CA VAL A 268 29.08 11.36 -3.68
C VAL A 268 28.14 11.84 -2.58
N ALA A 269 26.95 11.27 -2.53
CA ALA A 269 25.97 11.49 -1.48
C ALA A 269 25.93 10.31 -0.51
N LYS A 270 25.73 10.62 0.77
CA LYS A 270 25.67 9.69 1.89
C LYS A 270 24.26 9.67 2.46
N ILE A 271 23.71 8.47 2.62
CA ILE A 271 22.43 8.18 3.25
C ILE A 271 22.71 7.35 4.50
N THR A 272 22.05 7.68 5.60
CA THR A 272 22.09 6.89 6.84
C THR A 272 20.94 5.91 6.84
N LEU A 273 21.23 4.63 7.08
CA LEU A 273 20.24 3.56 7.10
C LEU A 273 20.02 3.05 8.52
N ASP A 274 18.77 2.71 8.85
CA ASP A 274 18.41 2.00 10.08
C ASP A 274 18.61 0.47 9.95
N GLU A 275 18.43 -0.27 11.05
CA GLU A 275 18.66 -1.73 11.07
C GLU A 275 17.75 -2.52 10.12
N ASP A 276 16.50 -2.09 9.93
CA ASP A 276 15.53 -2.77 9.08
C ASP A 276 15.85 -2.54 7.60
N GLN A 277 16.26 -1.32 7.26
CA GLN A 277 16.77 -0.94 5.95
C GLN A 277 18.05 -1.69 5.59
N VAL A 278 18.90 -1.97 6.57
CA VAL A 278 20.15 -2.72 6.38
C VAL A 278 19.91 -4.20 6.18
N ARG A 279 19.00 -4.80 6.96
CA ARG A 279 18.59 -6.19 6.74
C ARG A 279 17.97 -6.35 5.37
N SER A 280 17.13 -5.40 4.97
CA SER A 280 16.55 -5.34 3.64
C SER A 280 17.64 -5.25 2.56
N TYR A 281 18.65 -4.39 2.71
CA TYR A 281 19.76 -4.34 1.76
C TYR A 281 20.58 -5.63 1.71
N GLN A 282 20.96 -6.20 2.86
CA GLN A 282 21.75 -7.44 2.92
C GLN A 282 21.02 -8.62 2.27
N GLN A 283 19.69 -8.58 2.31
CA GLN A 283 18.83 -9.62 1.75
C GLN A 283 18.47 -9.40 0.27
N PHE A 284 18.39 -8.14 -0.19
CA PHE A 284 17.82 -7.80 -1.50
C PHE A 284 18.76 -7.03 -2.44
N GLY A 285 19.95 -6.62 -1.99
CA GLY A 285 21.01 -6.04 -2.82
C GLY A 285 20.57 -4.83 -3.67
N GLU A 286 20.83 -4.89 -4.97
CA GLU A 286 20.54 -3.82 -5.94
C GLU A 286 19.04 -3.49 -6.06
N ALA A 287 18.15 -4.47 -5.84
CA ALA A 287 16.70 -4.25 -5.90
C ALA A 287 16.20 -3.31 -4.80
N TYR A 288 16.80 -3.36 -3.62
CA TYR A 288 16.50 -2.44 -2.53
C TYR A 288 16.95 -1.00 -2.85
N LEU A 289 18.06 -0.85 -3.58
CA LEU A 289 18.53 0.46 -4.04
C LEU A 289 17.59 1.08 -5.09
N GLU A 290 17.04 0.26 -5.99
CA GLU A 290 16.03 0.69 -6.97
C GLU A 290 14.73 1.13 -6.28
N GLN A 291 14.34 0.46 -5.19
CA GLN A 291 13.18 0.83 -4.36
C GLN A 291 13.44 2.15 -3.62
N LEU A 292 14.57 2.27 -2.91
CA LEU A 292 14.98 3.52 -2.26
C LEU A 292 15.01 4.70 -3.24
N ARG A 293 15.47 4.46 -4.47
CA ARG A 293 15.47 5.46 -5.54
C ARG A 293 14.07 5.97 -5.86
N ARG A 294 13.09 5.06 -5.97
CA ARG A 294 11.69 5.39 -6.26
C ARG A 294 11.02 6.10 -5.09
N GLU A 295 11.27 5.63 -3.86
CA GLU A 295 10.63 6.17 -2.66
C GLU A 295 11.17 7.54 -2.26
N LEU A 296 12.47 7.77 -2.46
CA LEU A 296 13.11 9.03 -2.10
C LEU A 296 13.15 10.05 -3.26
N ASP A 297 12.62 9.69 -4.44
CA ASP A 297 12.72 10.47 -5.69
C ASP A 297 14.17 10.92 -6.00
N VAL A 298 15.13 10.03 -5.73
CA VAL A 298 16.55 10.39 -5.77
C VAL A 298 17.15 10.08 -7.13
N PRO A 299 17.87 11.03 -7.73
CA PRO A 299 18.42 10.81 -9.04
C PRO A 299 19.85 10.27 -8.96
N PHE A 300 19.95 8.98 -8.68
CA PHE A 300 21.18 8.22 -8.89
C PHE A 300 21.31 7.81 -10.37
N PRO A 301 22.53 7.75 -10.93
CA PRO A 301 22.76 7.20 -12.26
C PRO A 301 22.38 5.70 -12.25
N CYS A 302 21.76 5.28 -13.34
CA CYS A 302 21.10 3.98 -13.51
C CYS A 302 22.05 2.87 -14.02
N GLU A 303 23.37 3.09 -13.96
CA GLU A 303 24.38 2.24 -14.64
C GLU A 303 25.46 1.72 -13.71
#